data_AF-A0A1Y5F231-F1
#
_entry.id   AF-A0A1Y5F231-F1
#
_cell.length_a   1.000
_cell.length_b   1.000
_cell.length_c   1.000
_cell.angle_alpha   90.00
_cell.angle_beta   90.00
_cell.angle_gamma   90.00
#
_symmetry.space_group_name_H-M   'P 1'
#
loop_
_entity.id
_entity.type
_entity.pdbx_description
1 polymer ?
#
loop_
_entity_poly.entity_id
_entity_poly.type
_entity_poly.pdbx_seq_one_letter_code
_entity_poly.pdbx_strand_id
1 'polypeptide(L)'
;MTEKTHKIELSHSMAHYLLTIHKLKEGRGFARVTDIAKDLNLTKGSVSTALNNLKKKGLVTEEEDCKFLVLTEKGHDEVHRILSSRTLLFYFLKDFVGVSEETADRDSCLMEHLMSSETSYKFFDFMKNLACACDRIEKTGGKVPSEFNFHSSLNFCDFDNAETFFESQTGDSHLSEKK
;
A
#
# COMPACT_ATOMS: atom_id res chain seq x y z
N MET A 1 22.36 -6.03 21.54
CA MET A 1 20.97 -6.16 22.00
C MET A 1 20.11 -5.97 20.77
N THR A 2 19.70 -7.06 20.11
CA THR A 2 18.80 -6.97 18.97
C THR A 2 17.40 -6.68 19.50
N GLU A 3 16.96 -5.43 19.38
CA GLU A 3 15.56 -5.09 19.54
C GLU A 3 14.77 -6.02 18.62
N LYS A 4 14.01 -6.93 19.22
CA LYS A 4 12.94 -7.63 18.52
C LYS A 4 11.89 -6.56 18.22
N THR A 5 12.04 -5.86 17.10
CA THR A 5 10.97 -5.04 16.53
C THR A 5 9.78 -5.97 16.40
N HIS A 6 8.78 -5.78 17.25
CA HIS A 6 7.61 -6.66 17.30
C HIS A 6 6.85 -6.41 15.99
N LYS A 7 7.18 -7.20 14.96
CA LYS A 7 6.59 -7.09 13.62
C LYS A 7 5.10 -7.30 13.80
N ILE A 8 4.31 -6.28 13.53
CA ILE A 8 2.85 -6.34 13.69
C ILE A 8 2.34 -7.32 12.64
N GLU A 9 1.98 -8.54 13.07
CA GLU A 9 1.34 -9.49 12.17
C GLU A 9 -0.10 -9.02 11.93
N LEU A 10 -0.35 -8.61 10.69
CA LEU A 10 -1.66 -8.23 10.17
C LEU A 10 -2.19 -9.37 9.29
N SER A 11 -3.44 -9.77 9.51
CA SER A 11 -4.15 -10.56 8.51
C SER A 11 -4.51 -9.67 7.31
N HIS A 12 -4.75 -10.29 6.16
CA HIS A 12 -5.28 -9.60 4.99
C HIS A 12 -6.52 -8.75 5.33
N SER A 13 -7.48 -9.29 6.09
CA SER A 13 -8.66 -8.53 6.53
C SER A 13 -8.30 -7.32 7.39
N MET A 14 -7.34 -7.43 8.31
CA MET A 14 -6.89 -6.32 9.16
C MET A 14 -6.25 -5.20 8.33
N ALA A 15 -5.45 -5.55 7.31
CA ALA A 15 -4.90 -4.58 6.36
C ALA A 15 -6.04 -3.81 5.65
N HIS A 16 -7.03 -4.51 5.12
CA HIS A 16 -8.18 -3.87 4.45
C HIS A 16 -9.00 -2.94 5.37
N TYR A 17 -9.18 -3.29 6.64
CA TYR A 17 -9.81 -2.37 7.59
C TYR A 17 -8.99 -1.08 7.78
N LEU A 18 -7.66 -1.18 7.91
CA LEU A 18 -6.77 -0.02 8.04
C LEU A 18 -6.81 0.87 6.79
N LEU A 19 -6.69 0.26 5.61
CA LEU A 19 -6.79 0.95 4.32
C LEU A 19 -8.14 1.65 4.16
N THR A 20 -9.24 1.02 4.59
CA THR A 20 -10.58 1.61 4.54
C THR A 20 -10.72 2.79 5.48
N ILE A 21 -10.18 2.70 6.70
CA ILE A 21 -10.16 3.83 7.65
C ILE A 21 -9.39 5.01 7.05
N HIS A 22 -8.22 4.75 6.47
CA HIS A 22 -7.40 5.76 5.79
C HIS A 22 -8.17 6.42 4.63
N LYS A 23 -8.69 5.62 3.69
CA LYS A 23 -9.49 6.10 2.55
C LYS A 23 -10.65 6.98 2.98
N LEU A 24 -11.41 6.55 4.00
CA LEU A 24 -12.54 7.34 4.53
C LEU A 24 -12.08 8.60 5.25
N LYS A 25 -10.92 8.58 5.92
CA LYS A 25 -10.34 9.76 6.56
C LYS A 25 -9.90 10.80 5.53
N GLU A 26 -9.18 10.39 4.49
CA GLU A 26 -8.71 11.27 3.41
C GLU A 26 -9.87 11.85 2.59
N GLY A 27 -10.87 11.03 2.24
CA GLY A 27 -11.95 11.46 1.34
C GLY A 27 -12.99 12.38 2.00
N ARG A 28 -13.24 12.25 3.31
CA ARG A 28 -14.35 12.96 3.99
C ARG A 28 -14.04 13.43 5.41
N GLY A 29 -12.80 13.26 5.88
CA GLY A 29 -12.33 13.75 7.18
C GLY A 29 -12.61 12.84 8.37
N PHE A 30 -13.34 11.72 8.23
CA PHE A 30 -13.63 10.79 9.34
C PHE A 30 -14.01 9.38 8.88
N ALA A 31 -13.83 8.39 9.76
CA ALA A 31 -14.31 7.01 9.57
C ALA A 31 -15.28 6.62 10.71
N ARG A 32 -16.37 5.92 10.40
CA ARG A 32 -17.22 5.26 11.42
C ARG A 32 -17.39 3.79 11.05
N VAL A 33 -17.74 2.98 12.06
CA VAL A 33 -18.03 1.55 11.89
C VAL A 33 -19.05 1.29 10.77
N THR A 34 -20.08 2.13 10.67
CA THR A 34 -21.14 2.01 9.65
C THR A 34 -20.63 2.21 8.23
N ASP A 35 -19.65 3.09 8.07
CA ASP A 35 -19.10 3.44 6.77
C ASP A 35 -18.10 2.39 6.31
N ILE A 36 -17.26 1.91 7.22
CA ILE A 36 -16.34 0.79 6.96
C ILE A 36 -17.13 -0.47 6.60
N ALA A 37 -18.21 -0.75 7.33
CA ALA A 37 -19.09 -1.88 7.04
C ALA A 37 -19.71 -1.76 5.63
N LYS A 38 -20.08 -0.55 5.22
CA LYS A 38 -20.62 -0.30 3.87
C LYS A 38 -19.54 -0.46 2.80
N ASP A 39 -18.36 0.13 2.98
CA ASP A 39 -17.27 0.12 1.98
C ASP A 39 -16.73 -1.30 1.75
N LEU A 40 -16.63 -2.11 2.82
CA LEU A 40 -16.16 -3.50 2.75
C LEU A 40 -17.27 -4.53 2.51
N ASN A 41 -18.54 -4.09 2.39
CA ASN A 41 -19.70 -4.97 2.29
C ASN A 41 -19.79 -6.04 3.42
N LEU A 42 -19.63 -5.61 4.67
CA LEU A 42 -19.62 -6.44 5.87
C LEU A 42 -20.71 -6.02 6.87
N THR A 43 -21.00 -6.89 7.84
CA THR A 43 -21.90 -6.53 8.94
C THR A 43 -21.20 -5.62 9.95
N LYS A 44 -21.95 -4.72 10.60
CA LYS A 44 -21.42 -3.86 11.68
C LYS A 44 -20.78 -4.68 12.81
N GLY A 45 -21.35 -5.84 13.15
CA GLY A 45 -20.83 -6.73 14.19
C GLY A 45 -19.45 -7.31 13.85
N SER A 46 -19.26 -7.72 12.58
CA SER A 46 -17.97 -8.19 12.06
C SER A 46 -16.92 -7.08 12.13
N VAL A 47 -17.28 -5.87 11.68
CA VAL A 47 -16.37 -4.71 11.73
C VAL A 47 -16.01 -4.34 13.16
N SER A 48 -16.97 -4.26 14.08
CA SER A 48 -16.69 -3.96 15.49
C SER A 48 -15.71 -4.95 16.13
N THR A 49 -15.87 -6.25 15.83
CA THR A 49 -14.96 -7.29 16.32
C THR A 49 -13.54 -7.07 15.79
N ALA A 50 -13.39 -6.80 14.50
CA ALA A 50 -12.09 -6.55 13.89
C ALA A 50 -11.43 -5.27 14.41
N LEU A 51 -12.19 -4.19 14.57
CA LEU A 51 -11.70 -2.92 15.11
C LEU A 51 -11.20 -3.06 16.54
N ASN A 52 -11.84 -3.88 17.38
CA ASN A 52 -11.34 -4.16 18.73
C ASN A 52 -9.95 -4.83 18.70
N ASN A 53 -9.67 -5.68 17.70
CA ASN A 53 -8.34 -6.27 17.53
C ASN A 53 -7.30 -5.23 17.07
N LEU A 54 -7.68 -4.32 16.18
CA LEU A 54 -6.82 -3.21 15.75
C LEU A 54 -6.53 -2.22 16.89
N LYS A 55 -7.53 -1.90 17.71
CA LYS A 55 -7.39 -1.10 18.94
C LYS A 55 -6.43 -1.77 19.93
N LYS A 56 -6.56 -3.07 20.17
CA LYS A 56 -5.64 -3.85 21.02
C LYS A 56 -4.19 -3.86 20.49
N LYS A 57 -3.99 -3.81 19.17
CA LYS A 57 -2.67 -3.68 18.55
C LYS A 57 -2.15 -2.23 18.54
N GLY A 58 -2.94 -1.26 19.01
CA GLY A 58 -2.57 0.15 19.07
C GLY A 58 -2.49 0.83 17.70
N LEU A 59 -3.20 0.31 16.69
CA LEU A 59 -3.20 0.83 15.32
C LEU A 59 -4.37 1.79 15.04
N VAL A 60 -5.45 1.64 15.81
CA VAL A 60 -6.67 2.43 15.67
C VAL A 60 -7.10 2.90 17.05
N THR A 61 -7.60 4.13 17.12
CA THR A 61 -8.31 4.66 18.28
C THR A 61 -9.70 5.13 17.87
N GLU A 62 -10.54 5.43 18.86
CA GLU A 62 -11.87 5.99 18.66
C GLU A 62 -12.03 7.23 19.52
N GLU A 63 -12.43 8.34 18.89
CA GLU A 63 -12.70 9.59 19.58
C GLU A 63 -13.96 9.45 20.46
N GLU A 64 -13.87 9.90 21.71
CA GLU A 64 -14.89 9.63 22.74
C GLU A 64 -16.24 10.27 22.41
N ASP A 65 -16.25 11.51 21.93
CA ASP A 65 -17.46 12.32 21.73
C ASP A 65 -18.23 11.99 20.45
N CYS A 66 -17.51 11.76 19.35
CA CYS A 66 -18.09 11.64 18.00
C CYS A 66 -18.04 10.21 17.45
N LYS A 67 -17.36 9.29 18.15
CA LYS A 67 -17.13 7.88 17.75
C LYS A 67 -16.44 7.74 16.39
N PHE A 68 -15.62 8.72 16.01
CA PHE A 68 -14.79 8.62 14.83
C PHE A 68 -13.59 7.73 15.07
N LEU A 69 -13.33 6.84 14.11
CA LEU A 69 -12.16 5.99 14.10
C LEU A 69 -11.00 6.75 13.48
N VAL A 70 -9.86 6.71 14.17
CA VAL A 70 -8.64 7.43 13.79
C VAL A 70 -7.49 6.44 13.83
N LEU A 71 -6.62 6.50 12.81
CA LEU A 71 -5.36 5.76 12.84
C LEU A 71 -4.44 6.40 13.87
N THR A 72 -3.78 5.57 14.68
CA THR A 72 -2.64 6.07 15.47
C THR A 72 -1.47 6.34 14.53
N GLU A 73 -0.39 6.95 15.03
CA GLU A 73 0.86 7.08 14.29
C GLU A 73 1.34 5.72 13.73
N LYS A 74 1.37 4.69 14.58
CA LYS A 74 1.66 3.31 14.16
C LYS A 74 0.69 2.77 13.10
N GLY A 75 -0.59 3.14 13.20
CA GLY A 75 -1.60 2.79 12.20
C GLY A 75 -1.33 3.46 10.85
N HIS A 76 -0.93 4.73 10.86
CA HIS A 76 -0.53 5.46 9.67
C HIS A 76 0.72 4.85 9.03
N ASP A 77 1.74 4.50 9.81
CA ASP A 77 2.95 3.85 9.30
C ASP A 77 2.64 2.52 8.60
N GLU A 78 1.79 1.69 9.22
CA GLU A 78 1.38 0.42 8.62
C GLU A 78 0.56 0.62 7.35
N VAL A 79 -0.31 1.62 7.29
CA VAL A 79 -1.07 1.95 6.07
C VAL A 79 -0.13 2.36 4.94
N HIS A 80 0.80 3.28 5.16
CA HIS A 80 1.73 3.73 4.12
C HIS A 80 2.64 2.58 3.66
N ARG A 81 3.08 1.72 4.59
CA ARG A 81 3.83 0.51 4.24
C ARG A 81 3.01 -0.41 3.33
N ILE A 82 1.77 -0.73 3.71
CA ILE A 82 0.85 -1.60 2.96
C ILE A 82 0.58 -1.02 1.57
N LEU A 83 0.23 0.28 1.47
CA LEU A 83 -0.01 0.96 0.20
C LEU A 83 1.23 0.92 -0.70
N SER A 84 2.40 1.28 -0.16
CA SER A 84 3.66 1.26 -0.91
C SER A 84 3.99 -0.13 -1.43
N SER A 85 3.84 -1.17 -0.59
CA SER A 85 4.07 -2.56 -1.01
C SER A 85 3.08 -2.98 -2.11
N ARG A 86 1.79 -2.63 -2.00
CA ARG A 86 0.77 -2.94 -3.02
C ARG A 86 1.12 -2.27 -4.34
N THR A 87 1.43 -0.97 -4.33
CA THR A 87 1.83 -0.20 -5.51
C THR A 87 3.06 -0.80 -6.19
N LEU A 88 4.13 -1.10 -5.44
CA LEU A 88 5.34 -1.72 -5.98
C LEU A 88 5.06 -3.08 -6.61
N LEU A 89 4.31 -3.93 -5.91
CA LEU A 89 3.93 -5.25 -6.41
C LEU A 89 3.09 -5.16 -7.67
N PHE A 90 2.11 -4.25 -7.70
CA PHE A 90 1.25 -4.05 -8.86
C PHE A 90 2.06 -3.69 -10.10
N TYR A 91 2.88 -2.63 -10.03
CA TYR A 91 3.70 -2.21 -11.17
C TYR A 91 4.77 -3.24 -11.53
N PHE A 92 5.35 -3.95 -10.56
CA PHE A 92 6.28 -5.03 -10.86
C PHE A 92 5.61 -6.17 -11.64
N LEU A 93 4.48 -6.67 -11.16
CA LEU A 93 3.76 -7.76 -11.81
C LEU A 93 3.29 -7.35 -13.21
N LYS A 94 2.75 -6.15 -13.34
CA LYS A 94 2.23 -5.66 -14.63
C LYS A 94 3.35 -5.31 -15.62
N ASP A 95 4.32 -4.49 -15.22
CA ASP A 95 5.27 -3.87 -16.14
C ASP A 95 6.56 -4.69 -16.32
N PHE A 96 7.00 -5.43 -15.29
CA PHE A 96 8.25 -6.19 -15.32
C PHE A 96 8.03 -7.68 -15.56
N VAL A 97 7.01 -8.27 -14.93
CA VAL A 97 6.64 -9.67 -15.15
C VAL A 97 5.72 -9.83 -16.36
N GLY A 98 4.88 -8.84 -16.65
CA GLY A 98 4.02 -8.83 -17.84
C GLY A 98 2.69 -9.57 -17.69
N VAL A 99 2.16 -9.72 -16.46
CA VAL A 99 0.81 -10.29 -16.27
C VAL A 99 -0.28 -9.26 -16.59
N SER A 100 -1.54 -9.71 -16.76
CA SER A 100 -2.66 -8.78 -16.98
C SER A 100 -2.84 -7.84 -15.79
N GLU A 101 -3.41 -6.66 -16.05
CA GLU A 101 -3.72 -5.68 -15.00
C GLU A 101 -4.62 -6.27 -13.91
N GLU A 102 -5.64 -7.07 -14.27
CA GLU A 102 -6.51 -7.70 -13.27
C GLU A 102 -5.76 -8.72 -12.41
N THR A 103 -4.78 -9.40 -12.98
CA THR A 103 -3.92 -10.35 -12.26
C THR A 103 -2.98 -9.60 -11.33
N ALA A 104 -2.34 -8.53 -11.79
CA ALA A 104 -1.46 -7.70 -10.99
C ALA A 104 -2.19 -7.05 -9.80
N ASP A 105 -3.41 -6.53 -10.03
CA ASP A 105 -4.27 -5.96 -8.98
C ASP A 105 -4.62 -7.01 -7.91
N ARG A 106 -5.16 -8.16 -8.33
CA ARG A 106 -5.52 -9.23 -7.41
C ARG A 106 -4.31 -9.75 -6.61
N ASP A 107 -3.20 -10.01 -7.28
CA ASP A 107 -2.06 -10.69 -6.66
C ASP A 107 -1.27 -9.72 -5.77
N SER A 108 -1.12 -8.45 -6.16
CA SER A 108 -0.55 -7.41 -5.29
C SER A 108 -1.38 -7.23 -4.01
N CYS A 109 -2.71 -7.25 -4.15
CA CYS A 109 -3.68 -7.20 -3.04
C CYS A 109 -3.50 -8.36 -2.02
N LEU A 110 -3.13 -9.55 -2.50
CA LEU A 110 -2.91 -10.70 -1.62
C LEU A 110 -1.58 -10.65 -0.87
N MET A 111 -0.60 -9.95 -1.43
CA MET A 111 0.80 -10.00 -1.00
C MET A 111 1.23 -8.80 -0.15
N GLU A 112 0.59 -7.63 -0.27
CA GLU A 112 1.18 -6.38 0.26
C GLU A 112 1.45 -6.40 1.77
N HIS A 113 0.54 -6.99 2.55
CA HIS A 113 0.65 -6.98 4.01
C HIS A 113 1.73 -7.94 4.52
N LEU A 114 2.18 -8.88 3.68
CA LEU A 114 3.23 -9.85 3.98
C LEU A 114 4.64 -9.30 3.72
N MET A 115 4.76 -8.28 2.85
CA MET A 115 6.05 -7.71 2.48
C MET A 115 6.68 -6.97 3.66
N SER A 116 7.93 -7.28 3.98
CA SER A 116 8.65 -6.58 5.05
C SER A 116 9.04 -5.15 4.62
N SER A 117 9.27 -4.25 5.59
CA SER A 117 9.78 -2.91 5.28
C SER A 117 11.12 -2.98 4.55
N GLU A 118 12.07 -3.82 5.01
CA GLU A 118 13.36 -3.99 4.33
C GLU A 118 13.18 -4.43 2.87
N THR A 119 12.30 -5.40 2.62
CA THR A 119 11.98 -5.86 1.26
C THR A 119 11.40 -4.73 0.44
N SER A 120 10.42 -3.99 0.99
CA SER A 120 9.73 -2.93 0.25
C SER A 120 10.69 -1.81 -0.18
N TYR A 121 11.59 -1.39 0.71
CA TYR A 121 12.60 -0.36 0.40
C TYR A 121 13.57 -0.83 -0.69
N LYS A 122 14.17 -2.01 -0.52
CA LYS A 122 15.10 -2.57 -1.52
C LYS A 122 14.41 -2.86 -2.85
N PHE A 123 13.12 -3.20 -2.81
CA PHE A 123 12.34 -3.48 -4.01
C PHE A 123 12.05 -2.19 -4.80
N PHE A 124 11.72 -1.10 -4.12
CA PHE A 124 11.66 0.22 -4.75
C PHE A 124 13.00 0.57 -5.42
N ASP A 125 14.12 0.46 -4.70
CA ASP A 125 15.45 0.79 -5.24
C ASP A 125 15.77 -0.06 -6.48
N PHE A 126 15.44 -1.35 -6.44
CA PHE A 126 15.61 -2.26 -7.57
C PHE A 126 14.81 -1.80 -8.81
N MET A 127 13.50 -1.54 -8.63
CA MET A 127 12.63 -1.10 -9.72
C MET A 127 13.05 0.26 -10.28
N LYS A 128 13.37 1.22 -9.40
CA LYS A 128 13.86 2.55 -9.77
C LYS A 128 15.16 2.46 -10.57
N ASN A 129 16.11 1.65 -10.13
CA ASN A 129 17.39 1.52 -10.81
C ASN A 129 17.23 0.94 -12.22
N LEU A 130 16.36 -0.07 -12.39
CA LEU A 130 16.08 -0.65 -13.70
C LEU A 130 15.36 0.34 -14.63
N ALA A 131 14.24 0.92 -14.18
CA ALA A 131 13.45 1.84 -14.99
C ALA A 131 14.27 3.09 -15.39
N CYS A 132 14.93 3.75 -14.42
CA CYS A 132 15.69 4.95 -14.69
C CYS A 132 16.99 4.71 -15.47
N ALA A 133 17.57 3.50 -15.40
CA ALA A 133 18.71 3.16 -16.25
C ALA A 133 18.28 3.05 -17.71
N CYS A 134 17.15 2.40 -17.99
CA CYS A 134 16.60 2.30 -19.34
C CYS A 134 16.31 3.70 -19.91
N ASP A 135 15.60 4.55 -19.16
CA ASP A 135 15.29 5.94 -19.55
C ASP A 135 16.55 6.75 -19.91
N ARG A 136 17.63 6.61 -19.13
CA ARG A 136 18.89 7.33 -19.39
C ARG A 136 19.58 6.84 -20.67
N ILE A 137 19.57 5.53 -20.91
CA ILE A 137 20.18 4.94 -22.11
C ILE A 137 19.43 5.41 -23.36
N GLU A 138 18.10 5.35 -23.33
CA GLU A 138 17.27 5.81 -24.44
C GLU A 138 17.45 7.31 -24.73
N LYS A 139 17.49 8.16 -23.68
CA LYS A 139 17.74 9.61 -23.81
C LYS A 139 19.11 9.95 -24.40
N THR A 140 20.10 9.08 -24.24
CA THR A 140 21.45 9.26 -24.81
C THR A 140 21.60 8.62 -26.20
N GLY A 141 20.51 8.10 -26.78
CA GLY A 141 20.49 7.46 -28.09
C GLY A 141 21.03 6.02 -28.10
N GLY A 142 21.28 5.45 -26.92
CA GLY A 142 21.60 4.04 -26.76
C GLY A 142 20.37 3.16 -27.00
N LYS A 143 20.60 1.89 -27.36
CA LYS A 143 19.54 0.89 -27.51
C LYS A 143 19.66 -0.13 -26.39
N VAL A 144 18.63 -0.24 -25.56
CA VAL A 144 18.51 -1.34 -24.60
C VAL A 144 18.00 -2.57 -25.37
N PRO A 145 18.63 -3.75 -25.22
CA PRO A 145 18.09 -4.98 -25.80
C PRO A 145 16.65 -5.18 -25.33
N SER A 146 15.77 -5.64 -26.22
CA SER A 146 14.33 -5.79 -25.94
C SER A 146 14.06 -6.65 -24.71
N GLU A 147 14.92 -7.61 -24.40
CA GLU A 147 14.81 -8.52 -23.25
C GLU A 147 15.05 -7.82 -21.91
N PHE A 148 15.66 -6.63 -21.91
CA PHE A 148 16.01 -5.86 -20.72
C PHE A 148 15.41 -4.45 -20.75
N ASN A 149 14.52 -4.15 -21.70
CA ASN A 149 13.90 -2.85 -21.81
C ASN A 149 12.65 -2.76 -20.91
N PHE A 150 12.90 -2.51 -19.62
CA PHE A 150 11.85 -2.36 -18.63
C PHE A 150 11.27 -0.95 -18.66
N HIS A 151 10.05 -0.82 -19.17
CA HIS A 151 9.26 0.39 -19.07
C HIS A 151 8.26 0.23 -17.94
N SER A 152 8.27 1.14 -16.97
CA SER A 152 7.18 1.20 -16.01
C SER A 152 6.22 2.32 -16.34
N SER A 153 4.94 2.05 -16.13
CA SER A 153 3.88 3.04 -16.12
C SER A 153 3.90 3.93 -14.88
N LEU A 154 4.72 3.62 -13.87
CA LEU A 154 5.06 4.51 -12.76
C LEU A 154 6.40 5.21 -13.03
N ASN A 155 6.42 6.54 -12.90
CA ASN A 155 7.64 7.34 -13.08
C ASN A 155 8.55 7.27 -11.85
N PHE A 156 9.27 6.15 -11.68
CA PHE A 156 10.19 5.97 -10.56
C PHE A 156 11.30 7.03 -10.47
N CYS A 157 11.59 7.72 -11.57
CA CYS A 157 12.65 8.74 -11.62
C CYS A 157 12.24 10.08 -10.99
N ASP A 158 10.94 10.28 -10.72
CA ASP A 158 10.42 11.51 -10.10
C ASP A 158 10.63 11.52 -8.58
N PHE A 159 10.88 10.37 -7.96
CA PHE A 159 11.13 10.23 -6.53
C PHE A 159 12.63 10.26 -6.23
N ASP A 160 13.09 10.93 -5.18
CA ASP A 160 14.51 10.91 -4.84
C ASP A 160 14.95 9.57 -4.27
N ASN A 161 14.11 8.97 -3.42
CA ASN A 161 14.38 7.72 -2.71
C ASN A 161 13.07 7.00 -2.28
N ALA A 162 13.20 5.83 -1.67
CA ALA A 162 12.05 5.06 -1.18
C ALA A 162 11.18 5.83 -0.18
N GLU A 163 11.77 6.61 0.73
CA GLU A 163 11.03 7.38 1.74
C GLU A 163 10.06 8.37 1.07
N THR A 164 10.55 9.15 0.11
CA THR A 164 9.70 10.08 -0.66
C THR A 164 8.57 9.39 -1.42
N PHE A 165 8.82 8.17 -1.92
CA PHE A 165 7.77 7.38 -2.56
C PHE A 165 6.73 6.90 -1.55
N PHE A 166 7.15 6.43 -0.37
CA PHE A 166 6.24 5.87 0.64
C PHE A 166 5.35 6.94 1.25
N GLU A 167 5.91 8.13 1.50
CA GLU A 167 5.15 9.29 2.00
C GLU A 167 4.14 9.83 0.98
N SER A 168 4.39 9.63 -0.33
CA SER A 168 3.48 10.08 -1.39
C SER A 168 2.22 9.20 -1.55
N GLN A 169 2.12 8.08 -0.84
CA GLN A 169 0.98 7.17 -0.98
C GLN A 169 -0.25 7.74 -0.25
N THR A 170 -1.16 8.39 -0.98
CA THR A 170 -2.37 9.03 -0.40
C THR A 170 -3.63 8.16 -0.46
N GLY A 171 -3.49 6.87 -0.80
CA GLY A 171 -4.61 5.94 -0.91
C GLY A 171 -4.34 4.79 -1.88
N ASP A 172 -5.32 3.91 -2.02
CA ASP A 172 -5.24 2.81 -2.98
C ASP A 172 -5.78 3.27 -4.34
N SER A 173 -4.88 3.79 -5.18
CA SER A 173 -5.21 4.25 -6.53
C SER A 173 -5.52 3.12 -7.52
N HIS A 174 -5.26 1.86 -7.15
CA HIS A 174 -5.37 0.69 -8.03
C HIS A 174 -6.67 -0.08 -7.83
N LEU A 175 -7.30 0.05 -6.66
CA LEU A 175 -8.70 -0.33 -6.47
C LEU A 175 -9.58 0.59 -7.30
N SER A 176 -9.76 0.21 -8.58
CA SER A 176 -10.81 0.74 -9.44
C SER A 176 -12.07 0.96 -8.59
N GLU A 177 -12.60 2.19 -8.61
CA GLU A 177 -13.96 2.44 -8.15
C GLU A 177 -14.89 1.57 -9.00
N LYS A 178 -15.11 0.31 -8.58
CA LYS A 178 -16.16 -0.52 -9.12
C LYS A 178 -17.47 0.13 -8.67
N LYS A 179 -17.93 1.08 -9.47
CA LYS A 179 -19.30 1.57 -9.50
C LYS A 179 -20.22 0.47 -10.00
#